data_AF-V8APQ0-F1
#
_entry.id   AF-V8APQ0-F1
#
_cell.length_a   1.000
_cell.length_b   1.000
_cell.length_c   1.000
_cell.angle_alpha   90.00
_cell.angle_beta   90.00
_cell.angle_gamma   90.00
#
_symmetry.space_group_name_H-M   'P 1'
#
loop_
_entity.id
_entity.type
_entity.pdbx_description
1 polymer ?
#
loop_
_entity_poly.entity_id
_entity_poly.type
_entity_poly.pdbx_seq_one_letter_code
_entity_poly.pdbx_strand_id
1 'polypeptide(L)'
;MNDIKKILSKLGLVINPLKLIKLLKQVDYLFKHHQNNYPHDREATDLYLKIDSSMYTFQGKKFSKVEKLPEVCSLITLSEVSITKSLAILGKTEQTDINALLKALSKVKNTDTFQKVIDEISEDFSTNLSLNQFVKIVGKKFI
;
A
#
# COMPACT_ATOMS: atom_id res chain seq x y z
N MET A 1 -13.83 -7.63 6.69
CA MET A 1 -13.05 -8.89 6.53
C MET A 1 -13.15 -9.49 5.13
N ASN A 2 -14.32 -9.47 4.48
CA ASN A 2 -14.50 -10.04 3.14
C ASN A 2 -13.74 -9.27 2.04
N ASP A 3 -13.72 -7.94 2.10
CA ASP A 3 -13.06 -7.10 1.08
C ASP A 3 -11.53 -7.18 1.15
N ILE A 4 -10.98 -7.26 2.36
CA ILE A 4 -9.54 -7.47 2.58
C ILE A 4 -9.11 -8.84 2.01
N LYS A 5 -9.89 -9.90 2.28
CA LYS A 5 -9.65 -11.23 1.70
C LYS A 5 -9.66 -11.18 0.16
N LYS A 6 -10.59 -10.43 -0.43
CA LYS A 6 -10.66 -10.21 -1.89
C LYS A 6 -9.46 -9.45 -2.43
N ILE A 7 -8.93 -8.46 -1.70
CA ILE A 7 -7.72 -7.73 -2.11
C ILE A 7 -6.52 -8.68 -2.10
N LEU A 8 -6.35 -9.47 -1.02
CA LEU A 8 -5.22 -10.40 -0.91
C LEU A 8 -5.29 -11.56 -1.91
N SER A 9 -6.49 -12.05 -2.24
CA SER A 9 -6.64 -13.05 -3.30
C SER A 9 -6.30 -12.48 -4.68
N LYS A 10 -6.63 -11.21 -4.95
CA LYS A 10 -6.20 -10.49 -6.18
C LYS A 10 -4.69 -10.29 -6.25
N LEU A 11 -4.00 -10.30 -5.11
CA LEU A 11 -2.54 -10.29 -5.05
C LEU A 11 -1.92 -11.69 -5.26
N GLY A 12 -2.73 -12.71 -5.54
CA GLY A 12 -2.26 -14.07 -5.85
C GLY A 12 -1.80 -14.88 -4.62
N LEU A 13 -2.09 -14.40 -3.42
CA LEU A 13 -1.63 -15.03 -2.19
C LEU A 13 -2.51 -16.24 -1.83
N VAL A 14 -1.89 -17.41 -1.69
CA VAL A 14 -2.51 -18.63 -1.16
C VAL A 14 -2.16 -18.71 0.33
N ILE A 15 -3.09 -18.28 1.20
CA ILE A 15 -2.78 -18.02 2.61
C ILE A 15 -3.59 -18.93 3.53
N ASN A 16 -2.92 -19.60 4.47
CA ASN A 16 -3.57 -20.24 5.61
C ASN A 16 -4.29 -19.18 6.48
N PRO A 17 -5.55 -19.41 6.92
CA PRO A 17 -6.31 -18.48 7.76
C PRO A 17 -5.55 -17.83 8.92
N LEU A 18 -4.66 -18.56 9.61
CA LEU A 18 -3.88 -18.02 10.75
C LEU A 18 -2.82 -17.01 10.30
N LYS A 19 -2.05 -17.33 9.26
CA LYS A 19 -1.06 -16.41 8.69
C LYS A 19 -1.73 -15.15 8.14
N LEU A 20 -2.92 -15.30 7.55
CA LEU A 20 -3.74 -14.20 7.09
C LEU A 20 -4.11 -13.26 8.24
N ILE A 21 -4.67 -13.79 9.34
CA ILE A 21 -5.05 -12.96 10.50
C ILE A 21 -3.84 -12.20 11.05
N LYS A 22 -2.67 -12.85 11.13
CA LYS A 22 -1.44 -12.19 11.59
C LYS A 22 -1.06 -11.03 10.68
N LEU A 23 -1.02 -11.23 9.36
CA LEU A 23 -0.74 -10.18 8.38
C LEU A 23 -1.72 -9.02 8.51
N LEU A 24 -3.02 -9.30 8.67
CA LEU A 24 -4.04 -8.26 8.82
C LEU A 24 -3.86 -7.44 10.08
N LYS A 25 -3.48 -8.09 11.20
CA LYS A 25 -3.17 -7.37 12.43
C LYS A 25 -1.95 -6.47 12.27
N GLN A 26 -0.93 -6.91 11.53
CA GLN A 26 0.25 -6.10 11.27
C GLN A 26 -0.06 -4.89 10.39
N VAL A 27 -0.85 -5.07 9.32
CA VAL A 27 -1.29 -3.95 8.48
C VAL A 27 -2.20 -3.00 9.27
N ASP A 28 -3.14 -3.51 10.06
CA ASP A 28 -4.00 -2.67 10.91
C ASP A 28 -3.20 -1.89 11.95
N TYR A 29 -2.20 -2.52 12.57
CA TYR A 29 -1.27 -1.87 13.49
C TYR A 29 -0.49 -0.75 12.78
N LEU A 30 0.05 -1.03 11.59
CA LEU A 30 0.77 -0.05 10.79
C LEU A 30 -0.09 1.20 10.52
N PHE A 31 -1.32 1.00 10.06
CA PHE A 31 -2.25 2.10 9.82
C PHE A 31 -2.55 2.87 11.10
N LYS A 32 -2.77 2.22 12.24
CA LYS A 32 -3.12 2.91 13.49
C LYS A 32 -1.96 3.71 14.11
N HIS A 33 -0.73 3.21 13.99
CA HIS A 33 0.42 3.76 14.71
C HIS A 33 1.27 4.72 13.87
N HIS A 34 1.11 4.72 12.55
CA HIS A 34 1.84 5.60 11.65
C HIS A 34 0.90 6.63 11.00
N GLN A 35 0.18 7.38 11.84
CA GLN A 35 -0.73 8.42 11.36
C GLN A 35 0.04 9.68 10.98
N ASN A 36 -0.36 10.33 9.88
CA ASN A 36 0.10 11.68 9.53
C ASN A 36 -1.05 12.69 9.65
N ASN A 37 -0.67 13.96 9.73
CA ASN A 37 -1.60 15.07 9.96
C ASN A 37 -2.04 15.76 8.67
N TYR A 38 -1.86 15.12 7.50
CA TYR A 38 -2.30 15.72 6.23
C TYR A 38 -3.83 15.83 6.22
N PRO A 39 -4.42 16.98 5.82
CA PRO A 39 -5.87 17.13 5.86
C PRO A 39 -6.59 16.04 5.06
N HIS A 40 -7.60 15.43 5.68
CA HIS A 40 -8.32 14.28 5.13
C HIS A 40 -9.82 14.48 5.22
N ASP A 41 -10.51 14.17 4.13
CA ASP A 41 -11.97 14.07 4.11
C ASP A 41 -12.37 12.59 4.26
N ARG A 42 -13.25 12.31 5.22
CA ARG A 42 -13.75 10.96 5.46
C ARG A 42 -14.49 10.38 4.27
N GLU A 43 -15.02 11.23 3.38
CA GLU A 43 -15.73 10.84 2.16
C GLU A 43 -14.82 10.72 0.93
N ALA A 44 -13.53 11.09 1.05
CA ALA A 44 -12.59 11.03 -0.06
C ALA A 44 -12.52 9.61 -0.68
N THR A 45 -12.67 9.55 -2.00
CA THR A 45 -12.62 8.30 -2.78
C THR A 45 -11.32 8.12 -3.56
N ASP A 46 -10.51 9.17 -3.62
CA ASP A 46 -9.20 9.12 -4.23
C ASP A 46 -8.11 8.81 -3.23
N LEU A 47 -7.07 8.14 -3.71
CA LEU A 47 -5.88 7.74 -2.97
C LEU A 47 -4.67 8.36 -3.64
N TYR A 48 -3.91 9.10 -2.84
CA TYR A 48 -2.64 9.69 -3.24
C TYR A 48 -1.50 9.00 -2.51
N LEU A 49 -0.36 8.97 -3.19
CA LEU A 49 0.89 8.45 -2.66
C LEU A 49 1.96 9.52 -2.86
N LYS A 50 2.69 9.83 -1.80
CA LYS A 50 3.91 10.64 -1.85
C LYS A 50 5.10 9.74 -1.58
N ILE A 51 6.07 9.74 -2.48
CA ILE A 51 7.35 9.06 -2.32
C ILE A 51 8.41 10.14 -2.36
N ASP A 52 9.00 10.47 -1.20
CA ASP A 52 9.90 11.62 -1.03
C ASP A 52 9.34 12.90 -1.68
N SER A 53 9.92 13.36 -2.79
CA SER A 53 9.49 14.55 -3.53
C SER A 53 8.43 14.27 -4.61
N SER A 54 8.23 13.02 -4.99
CA SER A 54 7.33 12.61 -6.06
C SER A 54 5.92 12.33 -5.54
N MET A 55 4.91 12.77 -6.29
CA MET A 55 3.50 12.64 -5.93
C MET A 55 2.75 11.85 -6.99
N TYR A 56 1.83 11.00 -6.55
CA TYR A 56 1.08 10.09 -7.41
C TYR A 56 -0.39 10.01 -6.98
N THR A 57 -1.26 9.71 -7.94
CA THR A 57 -2.66 9.36 -7.70
C THR A 57 -2.95 7.94 -8.18
N PHE A 58 -3.76 7.20 -7.43
CA PHE A 58 -4.13 5.83 -7.76
C PHE A 58 -5.34 5.80 -8.68
N GLN A 59 -5.12 5.49 -9.96
CA GLN A 59 -6.15 5.42 -11.00
C GLN A 59 -5.90 4.24 -11.93
N GLY A 60 -6.96 3.54 -12.34
CA GLY A 60 -6.82 2.41 -13.27
C GLY A 60 -5.90 1.29 -12.78
N LYS A 61 -5.90 1.01 -11.47
CA LYS A 61 -5.05 0.00 -10.78
C LYS A 61 -3.54 0.28 -10.83
N LYS A 62 -3.14 1.53 -11.10
CA LYS A 62 -1.75 1.98 -11.09
C LYS A 62 -1.62 3.37 -10.46
N PHE A 63 -0.40 3.74 -10.09
CA PHE A 63 -0.05 5.09 -9.67
C PHE A 63 0.40 5.90 -10.88
N SER A 64 -0.23 7.04 -11.10
CA SER A 64 0.15 8.02 -12.14
C SER A 64 0.68 9.28 -11.46
N LYS A 65 1.79 9.82 -11.98
CA LYS A 65 2.44 10.99 -11.39
C LYS A 65 1.53 12.22 -11.49
N VAL A 66 1.54 13.05 -10.46
CA VAL A 66 0.83 14.34 -10.40
C VAL A 66 1.80 15.43 -9.93
N GLU A 67 1.53 16.68 -10.28
CA GLU A 67 2.41 17.80 -9.94
C GLU A 67 2.24 18.27 -8.49
N LYS A 68 1.02 18.19 -7.96
CA LYS A 68 0.67 18.64 -6.61
C LYS A 68 -0.35 17.74 -5.95
N LEU A 69 -0.27 17.66 -4.62
CA LEU A 69 -1.33 17.07 -3.80
C LEU A 69 -2.50 18.07 -3.67
N PRO A 70 -3.76 17.59 -3.64
CA PRO A 70 -4.88 18.41 -3.22
C PRO A 70 -4.71 18.88 -1.76
N GLU A 71 -5.33 20.00 -1.38
CA GLU A 71 -5.30 20.51 -0.01
C GLU A 71 -5.86 19.51 1.01
N VAL A 72 -6.83 18.70 0.57
CA VAL A 72 -7.46 17.64 1.36
C VAL A 72 -7.44 16.35 0.53
N CYS A 73 -6.80 15.28 1.03
CA CYS A 73 -6.78 14.01 0.32
C CYS A 73 -6.41 12.81 1.21
N SER A 74 -6.86 11.62 0.81
CA SER A 74 -6.35 10.36 1.36
C SER A 74 -4.90 10.16 0.94
N LEU A 75 -3.97 10.23 1.89
CA LEU A 75 -2.54 10.22 1.60
C LEU A 75 -1.85 9.03 2.27
N ILE A 76 -1.01 8.35 1.50
CA ILE A 76 0.05 7.48 2.00
C ILE A 76 1.39 8.14 1.67
N THR A 77 2.34 8.09 2.59
CA THR A 77 3.72 8.52 2.35
C THR A 77 4.68 7.36 2.49
N LEU A 78 5.71 7.34 1.65
CA LEU A 78 6.84 6.41 1.65
C LEU A 78 8.11 7.15 1.20
N SER A 79 9.24 6.46 1.26
CA SER A 79 10.55 6.87 0.75
C SER A 79 10.95 5.99 -0.44
N GLU A 80 11.78 6.55 -1.33
CA GLU A 80 12.34 5.78 -2.44
C GLU A 80 13.23 4.62 -1.94
N VAL A 81 13.86 4.79 -0.78
CA VAL A 81 14.71 3.77 -0.15
C VAL A 81 13.91 2.52 0.18
N SER A 82 12.77 2.66 0.85
CA SER A 82 11.93 1.51 1.20
C SER A 82 11.33 0.82 -0.02
N ILE A 83 10.98 1.57 -1.08
CA ILE A 83 10.55 0.99 -2.35
C ILE A 83 11.66 0.15 -2.99
N THR A 84 12.88 0.70 -3.01
CA THR A 84 14.06 0.03 -3.59
C THR A 84 14.38 -1.27 -2.86
N LYS A 85 14.44 -1.23 -1.53
CA LYS A 85 14.71 -2.42 -0.71
C LYS A 85 13.58 -3.45 -0.82
N SER A 86 12.32 -2.99 -0.87
CA SER A 86 11.16 -3.86 -1.10
C SER A 86 11.23 -4.58 -2.44
N LEU A 87 11.66 -3.89 -3.51
CA LEU A 87 11.88 -4.49 -4.82
C LEU A 87 13.06 -5.47 -4.79
N ALA A 88 14.13 -5.19 -4.05
CA ALA A 88 15.24 -6.12 -3.86
C ALA A 88 14.80 -7.42 -3.15
N ILE A 89 13.94 -7.35 -2.12
CA ILE A 89 13.32 -8.53 -1.48
C ILE A 89 12.56 -9.40 -2.50
N LEU A 90 12.01 -8.78 -3.55
CA LEU A 90 11.27 -9.44 -4.64
C LEU A 90 12.16 -9.83 -5.83
N GLY A 91 13.50 -9.70 -5.72
CA GLY A 91 14.45 -10.02 -6.78
C GLY A 91 14.40 -9.03 -7.95
N LYS A 92 14.02 -7.77 -7.70
CA LYS A 92 13.98 -6.67 -8.66
C LYS A 92 14.99 -5.60 -8.25
N THR A 93 16.22 -5.69 -8.75
CA THR A 93 17.35 -4.86 -8.30
C THR A 93 17.56 -3.56 -9.08
N GLU A 94 16.92 -3.40 -10.24
CA GLU A 94 17.16 -2.26 -11.16
C GLU A 94 15.99 -1.26 -11.25
N GLN A 95 14.96 -1.41 -10.41
CA GLN A 95 13.74 -0.62 -10.52
C GLN A 95 13.47 0.14 -9.21
N THR A 96 13.17 1.44 -9.33
CA THR A 96 12.68 2.31 -8.25
C THR A 96 11.29 2.84 -8.60
N ASP A 97 10.42 1.94 -9.04
CA ASP A 97 9.07 2.28 -9.49
C ASP A 97 8.02 1.61 -8.59
N ILE A 98 7.13 2.42 -8.01
CA ILE A 98 6.00 1.92 -7.23
C ILE A 98 5.10 0.99 -8.04
N ASN A 99 4.92 1.24 -9.34
CA ASN A 99 4.12 0.36 -10.20
C ASN A 99 4.82 -0.97 -10.44
N ALA A 100 6.16 -0.97 -10.53
CA ALA A 100 6.94 -2.21 -10.52
C ALA A 100 6.76 -2.98 -9.22
N LEU A 101 6.76 -2.30 -8.07
CA LEU A 101 6.54 -2.92 -6.77
C LEU A 101 5.14 -3.54 -6.68
N LEU A 102 4.09 -2.80 -7.07
CA LEU A 102 2.71 -3.33 -7.13
C LEU A 102 2.60 -4.56 -8.02
N LYS A 103 3.22 -4.52 -9.21
CA LYS A 103 3.23 -5.62 -10.18
C LYS A 103 4.02 -6.83 -9.68
N ALA A 104 5.09 -6.62 -8.93
CA ALA A 104 5.87 -7.68 -8.32
C ALA A 104 5.09 -8.32 -7.16
N LEU A 105 4.51 -7.51 -6.28
CA LEU A 105 3.67 -7.94 -5.17
C LEU A 105 2.46 -8.76 -5.62
N SER A 106 1.82 -8.41 -6.73
CA SER A 106 0.67 -9.17 -7.27
C SER A 106 1.04 -10.58 -7.76
N LYS A 107 2.33 -10.90 -7.86
CA LYS A 107 2.85 -12.23 -8.25
C LYS A 107 3.38 -13.02 -7.06
N VAL A 108 3.48 -12.40 -5.88
CA VAL A 108 3.96 -13.06 -4.68
C VAL A 108 2.89 -14.03 -4.21
N LYS A 109 3.23 -15.32 -4.17
CA LYS A 109 2.35 -16.36 -3.61
C LYS A 109 2.66 -16.67 -2.15
N ASN A 110 3.87 -16.32 -1.70
CA ASN A 110 4.37 -16.61 -0.36
C ASN A 110 4.08 -15.47 0.61
N THR A 111 3.32 -15.76 1.67
CA THR A 111 3.00 -14.80 2.73
C THR A 111 4.24 -14.30 3.46
N ASP A 112 5.29 -15.11 3.63
CA ASP A 112 6.48 -14.71 4.37
C ASP A 112 7.30 -13.68 3.57
N THR A 113 7.32 -13.78 2.24
CA THR A 113 7.89 -12.74 1.36
C THR A 113 7.06 -11.46 1.41
N PHE A 114 5.74 -11.57 1.38
CA PHE A 114 4.85 -10.43 1.51
C PHE A 114 5.05 -9.70 2.86
N GLN A 115 5.22 -10.48 3.94
CA GLN A 115 5.49 -9.95 5.27
C GLN A 115 6.77 -9.14 5.30
N LYS A 116 7.87 -9.67 4.73
CA LYS A 116 9.16 -8.95 4.65
C LYS A 116 9.04 -7.61 3.93
N VAL A 117 8.24 -7.55 2.86
CA VAL A 117 7.99 -6.29 2.15
C VAL A 117 7.18 -5.33 3.00
N ILE A 118 6.16 -5.80 3.73
CA ILE A 118 5.41 -4.93 4.65
C ILE A 118 6.34 -4.41 5.75
N ASP A 119 7.17 -5.26 6.35
CA ASP A 119 8.10 -4.87 7.41
C ASP A 119 9.08 -3.79 6.91
N GLU A 120 9.62 -3.93 5.69
CA GLU A 120 10.49 -2.93 5.08
C GLU A 120 9.80 -1.58 4.84
N ILE A 121 8.57 -1.61 4.31
CA ILE A 121 7.76 -0.40 4.07
C ILE A 121 7.31 0.25 5.39
N SER A 122 7.30 -0.49 6.50
CA SER A 122 6.77 0.00 7.77
C SER A 122 7.62 1.11 8.39
N GLU A 123 8.92 1.17 8.07
CA GLU A 123 9.86 2.09 8.72
C GLU A 123 9.54 3.57 8.40
N ASP A 124 9.03 3.84 7.20
CA ASP A 124 8.83 5.16 6.63
C ASP A 124 7.38 5.41 6.16
N PHE A 125 6.52 4.40 6.30
CA PHE A 125 5.11 4.52 6.03
C PHE A 125 4.46 5.52 6.96
N SER A 126 3.60 6.37 6.39
CA SER A 126 2.59 7.09 7.16
C SER A 126 1.31 7.28 6.36
N THR A 127 0.17 7.45 7.03
CA THR A 127 -1.10 7.71 6.36
C THR A 127 -2.08 8.52 7.22
N ASN A 128 -3.02 9.24 6.61
CA ASN A 128 -4.16 9.84 7.32
C ASN A 128 -5.43 8.96 7.23
N LEU A 129 -5.29 7.72 6.75
CA LEU A 129 -6.39 6.78 6.55
C LEU A 129 -6.49 5.79 7.70
N SER A 130 -7.71 5.36 7.99
CA SER A 130 -7.92 4.05 8.62
C SER A 130 -7.79 2.93 7.58
N LEU A 131 -7.43 1.73 8.03
CA LEU A 131 -7.39 0.54 7.15
C LEU A 131 -8.73 0.32 6.43
N ASN A 132 -9.86 0.58 7.12
CA ASN A 132 -11.18 0.45 6.52
C ASN A 132 -11.41 1.44 5.37
N GLN A 133 -10.93 2.68 5.48
CA GLN A 133 -11.02 3.66 4.40
C GLN A 133 -10.15 3.25 3.21
N PHE A 134 -8.91 2.84 3.48
CA PHE A 134 -8.00 2.33 2.46
C PHE A 134 -8.64 1.17 1.67
N VAL A 135 -9.19 0.18 2.37
CA VAL A 135 -9.86 -0.97 1.76
C VAL A 135 -11.07 -0.55 0.94
N LYS A 136 -11.86 0.43 1.38
CA LYS A 136 -12.99 0.96 0.61
C LYS A 136 -12.54 1.63 -0.68
N ILE A 137 -11.52 2.49 -0.61
CA ILE A 137 -10.98 3.21 -1.78
C ILE A 137 -10.38 2.23 -2.79
N VAL A 138 -9.47 1.38 -2.31
CA VAL A 138 -8.76 0.42 -3.15
C VAL A 138 -9.70 -0.67 -3.67
N GLY A 139 -10.57 -1.20 -2.80
CA GLY A 139 -11.57 -2.22 -3.16
C GLY A 139 -12.47 -1.78 -4.32
N LYS A 140 -12.98 -0.54 -4.30
CA LYS A 140 -13.76 0.04 -5.41
C LYS A 140 -12.98 0.12 -6.73
N LYS A 141 -11.67 0.38 -6.68
CA LYS A 141 -10.80 0.50 -7.87
C LYS A 141 -10.30 -0.84 -8.40
N PHE A 142 -10.45 -1.92 -7.63
CA PHE A 142 -10.10 -3.28 -8.03
C PHE A 142 -11.28 -4.09 -8.59
N ILE A 143 -12.52 -3.77 -8.19
CA ILE A 143 -13.78 -4.33 -8.73
C ILE A 143 -14.06 -3.66 -10.07
#